data_AF-D3HK82-F1
#
_entry.id   AF-D3HK82-F1
#
_cell.length_a   1.000
_cell.length_b   1.000
_cell.length_c   1.000
_cell.angle_alpha   90.00
_cell.angle_beta   90.00
_cell.angle_gamma   90.00
#
_symmetry.space_group_name_H-M   'P 1'
#
loop_
_entity.id
_entity.type
_entity.pdbx_description
1 polymer ?
#
loop_
_entity_poly.entity_id
_entity_poly.type
_entity_poly.pdbx_seq_one_letter_code
_entity_poly.pdbx_strand_id
1 'polypeptide(L)'
;MQPLEELAQETSIDESILQTLRDLHKKINQPQDLEQPQVTNIQELLVSMIGNMEFNKELDKLGPLSAMDTGIGSLVIGSLKDVSYRTRNLNLIESDFDQIWTNFKEAQTENRELDEDEKISLSQFGILYDLANLNTTLLAFNQSGLIEGNEQLEKLFTQTQRAAEIISHLDNTFNQTFTMPSGSVVFDDTYKKSTIYGKTLSSVESTIAYAITKYGHASKGIRVGEVGDTENKVSHINPGYLQDKFALRNFLYSDVYQIKLENLIAPQQQELLKTHFGDNWQEYVEKKFHQIDRDMHDTEKTKHFHVSAEGGTYRFAQIGTSLLQGGHQNKLIRDHIDSDVRDKMMSKGDWDDYNRSNVTKMLCSEFIGMTIIATFQELNDQLKQELQEKGVEDIPKVLVQNPISEYEKMHLMTPVRLLTALQEKGSVVKVDAPDNVSKFVSNETSKTTNFREQISGLRTGSLGQSEQNEETSSKTLSK
;
A
#
# COMPACT_ATOMS: atom_id res chain seq x y z
N MET A 1 -18.43 -5.19 -37.35
CA MET A 1 -19.36 -4.91 -36.24
C MET A 1 -20.44 -5.99 -36.21
N GLN A 2 -20.48 -6.77 -35.14
CA GLN A 2 -21.49 -7.81 -34.90
C GLN A 2 -22.89 -7.19 -34.66
N PRO A 3 -23.97 -7.89 -34.99
CA PRO A 3 -25.33 -7.53 -34.56
C PRO A 3 -25.42 -7.45 -33.02
N LEU A 4 -26.30 -6.58 -32.50
CA LEU A 4 -26.47 -6.42 -31.05
C LEU A 4 -26.98 -7.70 -30.38
N GLU A 5 -27.88 -8.43 -31.04
CA GLU A 5 -28.42 -9.71 -30.56
C GLU A 5 -27.32 -10.75 -30.30
N GLU A 6 -26.36 -10.88 -31.22
CA GLU A 6 -25.23 -11.80 -31.07
C GLU A 6 -24.35 -11.40 -29.88
N LEU A 7 -24.04 -10.11 -29.77
CA LEU A 7 -23.22 -9.58 -28.68
C LEU A 7 -23.94 -9.69 -27.31
N ALA A 8 -25.26 -9.52 -27.28
CA ALA A 8 -26.08 -9.69 -26.08
C ALA A 8 -26.08 -11.14 -25.62
N GLN A 9 -26.18 -12.11 -26.53
CA GLN A 9 -26.08 -13.53 -26.20
C GLN A 9 -24.71 -13.90 -25.65
N GLU A 10 -23.62 -13.36 -26.23
CA GLU A 10 -22.25 -13.65 -25.80
C GLU A 10 -21.92 -13.04 -24.43
N THR A 11 -22.36 -11.81 -24.18
CA THR A 11 -21.98 -11.04 -22.99
C THR A 11 -23.03 -11.08 -21.87
N SER A 12 -24.25 -11.51 -22.17
CA SER A 12 -25.42 -11.39 -21.31
C SER A 12 -25.82 -9.94 -20.99
N ILE A 13 -25.33 -8.94 -21.75
CA ILE A 13 -25.70 -7.53 -21.60
C ILE A 13 -26.84 -7.23 -22.55
N ASP A 14 -27.91 -6.60 -22.06
CA ASP A 14 -29.08 -6.25 -22.86
C ASP A 14 -28.73 -5.42 -24.11
N GLU A 15 -29.42 -5.69 -25.23
CA GLU A 15 -29.19 -5.01 -26.52
C GLU A 15 -29.33 -3.48 -26.41
N SER A 16 -30.27 -3.00 -25.60
CA SER A 16 -30.48 -1.56 -25.36
C SER A 16 -29.28 -0.91 -24.67
N ILE A 17 -28.66 -1.62 -23.71
CA ILE A 17 -27.45 -1.17 -23.03
C ILE A 17 -26.28 -1.19 -24.00
N LEU A 18 -26.12 -2.27 -24.79
CA LEU A 18 -25.07 -2.36 -25.82
C LEU A 18 -25.20 -1.24 -26.87
N GLN A 19 -26.42 -0.89 -27.27
CA GLN A 19 -26.66 0.26 -28.16
C GLN A 19 -26.26 1.58 -27.49
N THR A 20 -26.60 1.77 -26.22
CA THR A 20 -26.21 2.95 -25.43
C THR A 20 -24.69 3.06 -25.28
N LEU A 21 -23.99 1.93 -25.11
CA LEU A 21 -22.53 1.86 -25.09
C LEU A 21 -21.91 2.26 -26.44
N ARG A 22 -22.51 1.85 -27.56
CA ARG A 22 -22.10 2.30 -28.91
C ARG A 22 -22.31 3.79 -29.10
N ASP A 23 -23.41 4.34 -28.59
CA ASP A 23 -23.68 5.77 -28.69
C ASP A 23 -22.75 6.59 -27.80
N LEU A 24 -22.44 6.11 -26.59
CA LEU A 24 -21.38 6.70 -25.75
C LEU A 24 -20.01 6.64 -26.45
N HIS A 25 -19.69 5.53 -27.11
CA HIS A 25 -18.45 5.40 -27.88
C HIS A 25 -18.37 6.42 -29.02
N LYS A 26 -19.46 6.59 -29.77
CA LYS A 26 -19.56 7.64 -30.79
C LYS A 26 -19.34 9.00 -30.15
N LYS A 27 -20.11 9.38 -29.12
CA LYS A 27 -20.02 10.70 -28.47
C LYS A 27 -18.61 11.07 -28.02
N ILE A 28 -17.87 10.13 -27.43
CA ILE A 28 -16.52 10.35 -26.91
C ILE A 28 -15.48 10.47 -28.03
N ASN A 29 -15.58 9.65 -29.08
CA ASN A 29 -14.52 9.57 -30.12
C ASN A 29 -14.83 10.40 -31.37
N GLN A 30 -16.10 10.72 -31.57
CA GLN A 30 -16.62 11.49 -32.68
C GLN A 30 -17.57 12.51 -32.05
N PRO A 31 -17.19 13.80 -31.97
CA PRO A 31 -18.06 14.86 -31.44
C PRO A 31 -19.20 15.16 -32.44
N GLN A 32 -19.94 14.12 -32.80
CA GLN A 32 -21.21 14.18 -33.48
C GLN A 32 -22.27 14.53 -32.46
N ASP A 33 -23.23 15.33 -32.90
CA ASP A 33 -24.42 15.59 -32.12
C ASP A 33 -25.25 14.30 -32.07
N LEU A 34 -25.42 13.79 -30.85
CA LEU A 34 -26.40 12.77 -30.56
C LEU A 34 -27.74 13.44 -30.32
N GLU A 35 -28.82 12.74 -30.65
CA GLU A 35 -30.16 13.22 -30.34
C GLU A 35 -30.37 13.21 -28.82
N GLN A 36 -31.24 14.10 -28.31
CA GLN A 36 -31.53 14.22 -26.88
C GLN A 36 -31.93 12.88 -26.21
N PRO A 37 -32.73 11.99 -26.84
CA PRO A 37 -33.03 10.68 -26.26
C PRO A 37 -31.79 9.80 -26.09
N GLN A 38 -30.83 9.86 -27.00
CA GLN A 38 -29.58 9.09 -26.89
C GLN A 38 -28.70 9.63 -25.76
N VAL A 39 -28.62 10.96 -25.61
CA VAL A 39 -27.93 11.59 -24.48
C VAL A 39 -28.58 11.18 -23.16
N THR A 40 -29.91 11.18 -23.09
CA THR A 40 -30.66 10.77 -21.90
C THR A 40 -30.39 9.30 -21.54
N ASN A 41 -30.41 8.39 -22.53
CA ASN A 41 -30.08 6.98 -22.29
C ASN A 41 -28.65 6.80 -21.79
N ILE A 42 -27.69 7.57 -22.32
CA ILE A 42 -26.30 7.55 -21.84
C ILE A 42 -26.24 8.05 -20.38
N GLN A 43 -26.95 9.12 -20.04
CA GLN A 43 -27.00 9.64 -18.68
C GLN A 43 -27.60 8.62 -17.70
N GLU A 44 -28.70 7.96 -18.09
CA GLU A 44 -29.32 6.89 -17.29
C GLU A 44 -28.37 5.71 -17.09
N LEU A 45 -27.64 5.31 -18.14
CA LEU A 45 -26.59 4.30 -18.03
C LEU A 45 -25.51 4.74 -17.04
N LEU A 46 -24.97 5.96 -17.18
CA LEU A 46 -23.94 6.50 -16.28
C LEU A 46 -24.40 6.54 -14.82
N VAL A 47 -25.66 6.91 -14.57
CA VAL A 47 -26.25 6.87 -13.23
C VAL A 47 -26.32 5.43 -12.72
N SER A 48 -26.79 4.49 -13.54
CA SER A 48 -26.87 3.07 -13.18
C SER A 48 -25.50 2.43 -12.90
N MET A 49 -24.42 3.05 -13.37
CA MET A 49 -23.05 2.63 -13.09
C MET A 49 -22.59 2.98 -11.68
N ILE A 50 -23.18 3.98 -11.01
CA ILE A 50 -22.71 4.47 -9.72
C ILE A 50 -22.75 3.33 -8.69
N GLY A 51 -21.57 2.89 -8.26
CA GLY A 51 -21.35 1.79 -7.33
C GLY A 51 -21.74 0.40 -7.83
N ASN A 52 -22.12 0.24 -9.11
CA ASN A 52 -22.62 -1.02 -9.64
C ASN A 52 -21.48 -1.98 -10.00
N MET A 53 -20.98 -2.70 -8.99
CA MET A 53 -19.88 -3.67 -9.14
C MET A 53 -20.29 -4.96 -9.86
N GLU A 54 -21.58 -5.25 -9.99
CA GLU A 54 -22.08 -6.39 -10.76
C GLU A 54 -21.89 -6.11 -12.25
N PHE A 55 -22.44 -4.99 -12.74
CA PHE A 55 -22.26 -4.58 -14.13
C PHE A 55 -20.79 -4.28 -14.48
N ASN A 56 -19.97 -3.85 -13.51
CA ASN A 56 -18.51 -3.74 -13.68
C ASN A 56 -17.86 -5.06 -14.15
N LYS A 57 -18.30 -6.19 -13.60
CA LYS A 57 -17.82 -7.52 -13.98
C LYS A 57 -18.38 -7.97 -15.33
N GLU A 58 -19.60 -7.55 -15.67
CA GLU A 58 -20.16 -7.83 -16.99
C GLU A 58 -19.37 -7.12 -18.09
N LEU A 59 -18.91 -5.89 -17.84
CA LEU A 59 -18.03 -5.16 -18.75
C LEU A 59 -16.69 -5.87 -19.02
N ASP A 60 -16.22 -6.77 -18.13
CA ASP A 60 -15.04 -7.60 -18.40
C ASP A 60 -15.24 -8.58 -19.55
N LYS A 61 -16.49 -8.97 -19.84
CA LYS A 61 -16.81 -9.84 -20.98
C LYS A 61 -16.62 -9.12 -22.31
N LEU A 62 -16.76 -7.79 -22.33
CA LEU A 62 -16.51 -6.96 -23.52
C LEU A 62 -15.02 -6.68 -23.74
N GLY A 63 -14.20 -6.71 -22.69
CA GLY A 63 -12.78 -6.32 -22.73
C GLY A 63 -11.91 -7.09 -23.76
N PRO A 64 -12.05 -8.42 -23.90
CA PRO A 64 -11.32 -9.22 -24.88
C PRO A 64 -11.75 -9.01 -26.34
N LEU A 65 -12.95 -8.44 -26.57
CA LEU A 65 -13.51 -8.28 -27.91
C LEU A 65 -12.96 -7.02 -28.59
N SER A 66 -12.74 -7.08 -29.91
CA SER A 66 -12.19 -5.93 -30.62
C SER A 66 -13.24 -4.82 -30.79
N ALA A 67 -12.80 -3.56 -30.74
CA ALA A 67 -13.68 -2.42 -30.97
C ALA A 67 -14.32 -2.42 -32.38
N MET A 68 -13.67 -3.06 -33.37
CA MET A 68 -14.22 -3.22 -34.72
C MET A 68 -15.41 -4.20 -34.75
N ASP A 69 -15.39 -5.18 -33.84
CA ASP A 69 -16.44 -6.19 -33.71
C ASP A 69 -17.60 -5.66 -32.87
N THR A 70 -17.32 -5.07 -31.71
CA THR A 70 -18.38 -4.61 -30.79
C THR A 70 -18.93 -3.24 -31.16
N GLY A 71 -18.14 -2.38 -31.80
CA GLY A 71 -18.41 -0.94 -31.92
C GLY A 71 -18.22 -0.18 -30.61
N ILE A 72 -17.62 -0.81 -29.59
CA ILE A 72 -17.40 -0.26 -28.25
C ILE A 72 -15.90 -0.34 -27.95
N GLY A 73 -15.26 0.82 -27.87
CA GLY A 73 -13.83 0.93 -27.59
C GLY A 73 -13.46 0.65 -26.13
N SER A 74 -12.23 0.18 -25.91
CA SER A 74 -11.68 -0.10 -24.56
C SER A 74 -11.68 1.12 -23.63
N LEU A 75 -11.53 2.34 -24.18
CA LEU A 75 -11.63 3.58 -23.40
C LEU A 75 -13.00 3.79 -22.76
N VAL A 76 -14.08 3.43 -23.46
CA VAL A 76 -15.45 3.52 -22.95
C VAL A 76 -15.65 2.50 -21.82
N ILE A 77 -15.26 1.25 -22.07
CA ILE A 77 -15.32 0.18 -21.09
C ILE A 77 -14.54 0.57 -19.83
N GLY A 78 -13.29 1.05 -19.99
CA GLY A 78 -12.45 1.52 -18.90
C GLY A 78 -13.09 2.68 -18.12
N SER A 79 -13.66 3.67 -18.80
CA SER A 79 -14.32 4.82 -18.16
C SER A 79 -15.53 4.41 -17.32
N LEU A 80 -16.37 3.51 -17.82
CA LEU A 80 -17.54 3.02 -17.08
C LEU A 80 -17.14 2.12 -15.90
N LYS A 81 -16.12 1.28 -16.09
CA LYS A 81 -15.54 0.52 -14.98
C LYS A 81 -14.97 1.43 -13.90
N ASP A 82 -14.35 2.55 -14.29
CA ASP A 82 -13.83 3.55 -13.36
C ASP A 82 -14.96 4.25 -12.59
N VAL A 83 -16.05 4.66 -13.26
CA VAL A 83 -17.25 5.22 -12.59
C VAL A 83 -17.75 4.25 -11.53
N SER A 84 -18.02 3.01 -11.92
CA SER A 84 -18.56 1.99 -11.00
C SER A 84 -17.62 1.68 -9.84
N TYR A 85 -16.34 1.38 -10.14
CA TYR A 85 -15.38 1.03 -9.11
C TYR A 85 -15.14 2.19 -8.13
N ARG A 86 -14.90 3.40 -8.63
CA ARG A 86 -14.53 4.55 -7.78
C ARG A 86 -15.69 5.10 -6.95
N THR A 87 -16.93 4.78 -7.31
CA THR A 87 -18.13 5.16 -6.55
C THR A 87 -18.71 4.03 -5.69
N ARG A 88 -18.09 2.84 -5.65
CA ARG A 88 -18.57 1.65 -4.89
C ARG A 88 -18.86 1.89 -3.40
N ASN A 89 -18.24 2.91 -2.81
CA ASN A 89 -18.38 3.28 -1.40
C ASN A 89 -18.91 4.72 -1.21
N LEU A 90 -19.45 5.35 -2.26
CA LEU A 90 -19.92 6.74 -2.21
C LEU A 90 -21.00 6.95 -1.15
N ASN A 91 -21.92 5.98 -1.01
CA ASN A 91 -22.99 5.99 -0.01
C ASN A 91 -22.46 6.02 1.44
N LEU A 92 -21.21 5.62 1.69
CA LEU A 92 -20.61 5.63 3.03
C LEU A 92 -20.09 7.01 3.45
N ILE A 93 -19.95 7.95 2.51
CA ILE A 93 -19.46 9.31 2.79
C ILE A 93 -20.49 10.39 2.42
N GLU A 94 -21.56 10.03 1.70
CA GLU A 94 -22.46 10.99 1.09
C GLU A 94 -23.12 11.95 2.09
N SER A 95 -23.50 11.47 3.27
CA SER A 95 -24.10 12.30 4.34
C SER A 95 -23.12 13.31 4.93
N ASP A 96 -21.84 13.00 4.90
CA ASP A 96 -20.80 13.76 5.62
C ASP A 96 -19.97 14.63 4.67
N PHE A 97 -20.13 14.45 3.36
CA PHE A 97 -19.27 15.05 2.34
C PHE A 97 -19.21 16.58 2.43
N ASP A 98 -20.36 17.24 2.61
CA ASP A 98 -20.41 18.71 2.74
C ASP A 98 -19.76 19.20 4.03
N GLN A 99 -19.84 18.43 5.12
CA GLN A 99 -19.16 18.75 6.37
C GLN A 99 -17.64 18.59 6.22
N ILE A 100 -17.18 17.50 5.60
CA ILE A 100 -15.77 17.26 5.32
C ILE A 100 -15.19 18.40 4.46
N TRP A 101 -15.93 18.82 3.43
CA TRP A 101 -15.54 19.95 2.58
C TRP A 101 -15.44 21.26 3.37
N THR A 102 -16.45 21.57 4.18
CA THR A 102 -16.46 22.78 5.02
C THR A 102 -15.28 22.79 5.99
N ASN A 103 -15.08 21.70 6.75
CA ASN A 103 -13.96 21.55 7.68
C ASN A 103 -12.60 21.72 6.98
N PHE A 104 -12.44 21.11 5.80
CA PHE A 104 -11.23 21.26 5.01
C PHE A 104 -10.96 22.72 4.62
N LYS A 105 -11.97 23.44 4.11
CA LYS A 105 -11.80 24.85 3.70
C LYS A 105 -11.48 25.75 4.89
N GLU A 106 -12.21 25.61 6.01
CA GLU A 106 -11.94 26.36 7.24
C GLU A 106 -10.52 26.13 7.76
N ALA A 107 -10.10 24.86 7.85
CA ALA A 107 -8.75 24.50 8.29
C ALA A 107 -7.67 25.01 7.33
N GLN A 108 -7.95 25.04 6.02
CA GLN A 108 -7.04 25.54 4.98
C GLN A 108 -6.90 27.07 5.01
N THR A 109 -8.00 27.83 5.13
CA THR A 109 -7.98 29.30 4.97
C THR A 109 -7.92 30.07 6.28
N GLU A 110 -8.53 29.56 7.34
CA GLU A 110 -8.67 30.26 8.62
C GLU A 110 -7.63 29.82 9.65
N ASN A 111 -6.74 28.91 9.27
CA ASN A 111 -5.78 28.26 10.14
C ASN A 111 -6.40 27.63 11.39
N ARG A 112 -7.67 27.20 11.31
CA ARG A 112 -8.38 26.45 12.34
C ARG A 112 -7.72 25.08 12.53
N GLU A 113 -7.53 24.67 13.78
CA GLU A 113 -7.17 23.29 14.13
C GLU A 113 -8.46 22.47 14.21
N LEU A 114 -8.47 21.31 13.56
CA LEU A 114 -9.61 20.39 13.55
C LEU A 114 -9.54 19.46 14.74
N ASP A 115 -10.67 19.26 15.42
CA ASP A 115 -10.81 18.21 16.41
C ASP A 115 -10.73 16.82 15.74
N GLU A 116 -10.39 15.77 16.49
CA GLU A 116 -10.16 14.43 15.90
C GLU A 116 -11.38 13.84 15.18
N ASP A 117 -12.60 14.18 15.59
CA ASP A 117 -13.85 13.77 14.93
C ASP A 117 -14.21 14.64 13.71
N GLU A 118 -13.58 15.80 13.56
CA GLU A 118 -13.71 16.66 12.38
C GLU A 118 -12.71 16.31 11.26
N LYS A 119 -11.63 15.59 11.60
CA LYS A 119 -10.60 15.14 10.66
C LYS A 119 -11.11 14.03 9.74
N ILE A 120 -10.54 13.98 8.54
CA ILE A 120 -10.81 12.93 7.57
C ILE A 120 -10.29 11.60 8.11
N SER A 121 -11.17 10.64 8.35
CA SER A 121 -10.78 9.27 8.71
C SER A 121 -10.09 8.55 7.54
N LEU A 122 -9.34 7.48 7.81
CA LEU A 122 -8.70 6.67 6.76
C LEU A 122 -9.71 6.13 5.72
N SER A 123 -10.92 5.76 6.14
CA SER A 123 -11.96 5.29 5.23
C SER A 123 -12.46 6.42 4.33
N GLN A 124 -12.74 7.59 4.91
CA GLN A 124 -13.16 8.77 4.13
C GLN A 124 -12.05 9.21 3.16
N PHE A 125 -10.78 9.21 3.59
CA PHE A 125 -9.64 9.48 2.71
C PHE A 125 -9.60 8.52 1.52
N GLY A 126 -9.80 7.22 1.76
CA GLY A 126 -9.86 6.21 0.70
C GLY A 126 -10.95 6.50 -0.34
N ILE A 127 -12.15 6.88 0.11
CA ILE A 127 -13.28 7.21 -0.77
C ILE A 127 -13.00 8.52 -1.53
N LEU A 128 -12.53 9.57 -0.85
CA LEU A 128 -12.14 10.83 -1.47
C LEU A 128 -11.04 10.63 -2.52
N TYR A 129 -10.06 9.77 -2.25
CA TYR A 129 -9.00 9.43 -3.21
C TYR A 129 -9.57 8.75 -4.46
N ASP A 130 -10.53 7.84 -4.31
CA ASP A 130 -11.18 7.20 -5.45
C ASP A 130 -12.01 8.22 -6.27
N LEU A 131 -12.77 9.10 -5.61
CA LEU A 131 -13.54 10.18 -6.26
C LEU A 131 -12.64 11.22 -6.96
N ALA A 132 -11.54 11.62 -6.33
CA ALA A 132 -10.56 12.55 -6.91
C ALA A 132 -10.01 12.04 -8.24
N ASN A 133 -9.70 10.74 -8.31
CA ASN A 133 -9.22 10.11 -9.55
C ASN A 133 -10.32 9.90 -10.59
N LEU A 134 -11.59 9.82 -10.18
CA LEU A 134 -12.73 9.77 -11.11
C LEU A 134 -12.98 11.11 -11.81
N ASN A 135 -12.54 12.22 -11.20
CA ASN A 135 -12.77 13.57 -11.68
C ASN A 135 -12.34 13.77 -13.14
N THR A 136 -11.21 13.20 -13.57
CA THR A 136 -10.73 13.30 -14.97
C THR A 136 -11.72 12.68 -15.95
N THR A 137 -12.30 11.53 -15.62
CA THR A 137 -13.32 10.87 -16.46
C THR A 137 -14.59 11.70 -16.54
N LEU A 138 -15.08 12.23 -15.41
CA LEU A 138 -16.29 13.05 -15.39
C LEU A 138 -16.09 14.42 -16.05
N LEU A 139 -14.88 14.99 -16.00
CA LEU A 139 -14.53 16.19 -16.78
C LEU A 139 -14.71 15.94 -18.28
N ALA A 140 -14.26 14.79 -18.78
CA ALA A 140 -14.42 14.42 -20.18
C ALA A 140 -15.90 14.19 -20.56
N PHE A 141 -16.69 13.58 -19.66
CA PHE A 141 -18.13 13.45 -19.87
C PHE A 141 -18.85 14.79 -19.84
N ASN A 142 -18.47 15.68 -18.92
CA ASN A 142 -19.03 17.03 -18.85
C ASN A 142 -18.73 17.85 -20.10
N GLN A 143 -17.47 17.82 -20.57
CA GLN A 143 -17.06 18.46 -21.84
C GLN A 143 -17.81 17.90 -23.06
N SER A 144 -18.28 16.66 -22.96
CA SER A 144 -19.08 15.99 -23.99
C SER A 144 -20.59 16.26 -23.85
N GLY A 145 -21.02 17.09 -22.90
CA GLY A 145 -22.44 17.39 -22.62
C GLY A 145 -23.22 16.20 -22.05
N LEU A 146 -22.55 15.27 -21.38
CA LEU A 146 -23.17 14.06 -20.80
C LEU A 146 -23.51 14.20 -19.31
N ILE A 147 -23.25 15.35 -18.69
CA ILE A 147 -23.51 15.59 -17.26
C ILE A 147 -24.67 16.58 -17.06
N GLU A 148 -24.64 17.71 -17.79
CA GLU A 148 -25.65 18.77 -17.69
C GLU A 148 -27.09 18.24 -17.87
N GLY A 149 -27.99 18.68 -16.99
CA GLY A 149 -29.41 18.30 -17.01
C GLY A 149 -29.73 17.01 -16.26
N ASN A 150 -28.73 16.32 -15.70
CA ASN A 150 -28.93 15.18 -14.81
C ASN A 150 -28.40 15.48 -13.40
N GLU A 151 -29.33 15.71 -12.45
CA GLU A 151 -29.01 16.15 -11.08
C GLU A 151 -28.03 15.21 -10.35
N GLN A 152 -28.16 13.88 -10.53
CA GLN A 152 -27.29 12.92 -9.86
C GLN A 152 -25.86 12.98 -10.41
N LEU A 153 -25.71 13.11 -11.73
CA LEU A 153 -24.40 13.26 -12.37
C LEU A 153 -23.75 14.60 -12.05
N GLU A 154 -24.52 15.68 -12.00
CA GLU A 154 -24.04 17.01 -11.58
C GLU A 154 -23.55 17.03 -10.13
N LYS A 155 -24.31 16.37 -9.24
CA LYS A 155 -23.92 16.19 -7.83
C LYS A 155 -22.62 15.38 -7.73
N LEU A 156 -22.55 14.24 -8.41
CA LEU A 156 -21.35 13.39 -8.42
C LEU A 156 -20.15 14.16 -8.97
N PHE A 157 -20.31 14.89 -10.06
CA PHE A 157 -19.24 15.69 -10.67
C PHE A 157 -18.73 16.77 -9.71
N THR A 158 -19.63 17.47 -9.01
CA THR A 158 -19.26 18.45 -7.98
C THR A 158 -18.48 17.79 -6.83
N GLN A 159 -18.90 16.61 -6.39
CA GLN A 159 -18.20 15.84 -5.37
C GLN A 159 -16.80 15.41 -5.84
N THR A 160 -16.63 14.95 -7.08
CA THR A 160 -15.30 14.58 -7.60
C THR A 160 -14.36 15.77 -7.73
N GLN A 161 -14.88 16.95 -8.09
CA GLN A 161 -14.09 18.18 -8.14
C GLN A 161 -13.57 18.59 -6.75
N ARG A 162 -14.46 18.59 -5.75
CA ARG A 162 -14.10 18.90 -4.35
C ARG A 162 -13.11 17.87 -3.78
N ALA A 163 -13.35 16.58 -4.03
CA ALA A 163 -12.43 15.52 -3.64
C ALA A 163 -11.05 15.68 -4.29
N ALA A 164 -11.00 16.04 -5.58
CA ALA A 164 -9.74 16.33 -6.27
C ALA A 164 -8.99 17.51 -5.66
N GLU A 165 -9.67 18.57 -5.24
CA GLU A 165 -9.05 19.71 -4.54
C GLU A 165 -8.47 19.28 -3.19
N ILE A 166 -9.23 18.53 -2.38
CA ILE A 166 -8.75 18.02 -1.07
C ILE A 166 -7.50 17.16 -1.27
N ILE A 167 -7.59 16.13 -2.13
CA ILE A 167 -6.50 15.16 -2.31
C ILE A 167 -5.27 15.82 -2.90
N SER A 168 -5.44 16.71 -3.90
CA SER A 168 -4.32 17.47 -4.48
C SER A 168 -3.63 18.34 -3.44
N HIS A 169 -4.39 19.03 -2.58
CA HIS A 169 -3.81 19.80 -1.48
C HIS A 169 -2.99 18.90 -0.55
N LEU A 170 -3.59 17.81 -0.05
CA LEU A 170 -2.92 16.91 0.91
C LEU A 170 -1.68 16.24 0.30
N ASP A 171 -1.74 15.77 -0.95
CA ASP A 171 -0.59 15.17 -1.64
C ASP A 171 0.54 16.19 -1.83
N ASN A 172 0.23 17.42 -2.25
CA ASN A 172 1.23 18.48 -2.41
C ASN A 172 1.86 18.87 -1.08
N THR A 173 1.03 19.04 -0.05
CA THR A 173 1.42 19.34 1.32
C THR A 173 2.32 18.25 1.89
N PHE A 174 2.01 16.96 1.67
CA PHE A 174 2.87 15.84 2.03
C PHE A 174 4.19 15.83 1.27
N ASN A 175 4.16 15.98 -0.07
CA ASN A 175 5.37 15.97 -0.89
C ASN A 175 6.33 17.13 -0.55
N GLN A 176 5.81 18.25 -0.06
CA GLN A 176 6.60 19.42 0.33
C GLN A 176 7.23 19.30 1.72
N THR A 177 6.59 18.60 2.66
CA THR A 177 7.04 18.57 4.07
C THR A 177 7.58 17.24 4.52
N PHE A 178 7.21 16.13 3.86
CA PHE A 178 7.76 14.82 4.17
C PHE A 178 8.99 14.54 3.31
N THR A 179 10.11 14.35 3.98
CA THR A 179 11.32 13.79 3.36
C THR A 179 11.56 12.42 3.97
N MET A 180 11.54 11.37 3.13
CA MET A 180 11.86 10.01 3.54
C MET A 180 13.24 9.99 4.20
N PRO A 181 13.35 9.64 5.50
CA PRO A 181 14.64 9.55 6.14
C PRO A 181 15.47 8.46 5.49
N SER A 182 16.75 8.71 5.31
CA SER A 182 17.64 7.68 4.80
C SER A 182 17.71 6.47 5.74
N GLY A 183 17.89 5.27 5.18
CA GLY A 183 17.86 4.04 5.97
C GLY A 183 16.46 3.63 6.45
N SER A 184 15.39 4.23 5.91
CA SER A 184 14.03 3.92 6.34
C SER A 184 13.58 2.53 5.93
N VAL A 185 12.80 1.90 6.80
CA VAL A 185 12.03 0.69 6.50
C VAL A 185 10.56 1.03 6.66
N VAL A 186 9.78 0.70 5.64
CA VAL A 186 8.34 0.99 5.58
C VAL A 186 7.57 -0.32 5.74
N PHE A 187 6.60 -0.32 6.64
CA PHE A 187 5.76 -1.49 6.93
C PHE A 187 4.30 -1.16 6.65
N ASP A 188 3.70 -1.81 5.65
CA ASP A 188 2.29 -1.59 5.30
C ASP A 188 1.37 -2.28 6.31
N ASP A 189 0.59 -1.51 7.06
CA ASP A 189 -0.42 -2.05 7.97
C ASP A 189 -1.61 -2.60 7.17
N THR A 190 -1.87 -3.90 7.31
CA THR A 190 -2.87 -4.62 6.52
C THR A 190 -4.28 -4.05 6.73
N TYR A 191 -4.62 -3.68 7.97
CA TYR A 191 -5.95 -3.17 8.29
C TYR A 191 -6.13 -1.75 7.77
N LYS A 192 -5.15 -0.86 7.99
CA LYS A 192 -5.20 0.50 7.45
C LYS A 192 -5.26 0.50 5.93
N LYS A 193 -4.46 -0.35 5.29
CA LYS A 193 -4.47 -0.51 3.82
C LYS A 193 -5.84 -0.98 3.36
N SER A 194 -6.39 -2.04 3.95
CA SER A 194 -7.73 -2.52 3.60
C SER A 194 -8.80 -1.43 3.75
N THR A 195 -8.73 -0.64 4.82
CA THR A 195 -9.63 0.48 5.09
C THR A 195 -9.55 1.55 4.00
N ILE A 196 -8.34 2.02 3.66
CA ILE A 196 -8.11 3.02 2.60
C ILE A 196 -8.50 2.49 1.21
N TYR A 197 -8.33 1.20 0.94
CA TYR A 197 -8.76 0.60 -0.32
C TYR A 197 -10.25 0.21 -0.33
N GLY A 198 -10.98 0.41 0.77
CA GLY A 198 -12.38 0.02 0.89
C GLY A 198 -12.58 -1.47 0.61
N LYS A 199 -11.62 -2.30 1.02
CA LYS A 199 -11.65 -3.76 0.88
C LYS A 199 -11.98 -4.37 2.24
N THR A 200 -12.78 -5.43 2.23
CA THR A 200 -12.94 -6.31 3.38
C THR A 200 -11.83 -7.37 3.33
N LEU A 201 -11.14 -7.56 4.44
CA LEU A 201 -10.19 -8.67 4.56
C LEU A 201 -10.99 -9.98 4.58
N SER A 202 -10.55 -10.98 3.82
CA SER A 202 -11.07 -12.33 3.95
C SER A 202 -10.83 -12.87 5.37
N SER A 203 -11.57 -13.91 5.78
CA SER A 203 -11.37 -14.52 7.12
C SER A 203 -9.94 -15.03 7.32
N VAL A 204 -9.31 -15.53 6.25
CA VAL A 204 -7.92 -15.99 6.28
C VAL A 204 -6.96 -14.81 6.45
N GLU A 205 -7.10 -13.75 5.66
CA GLU A 205 -6.27 -12.54 5.78
C GLU A 205 -6.45 -11.88 7.15
N SER A 206 -7.67 -11.81 7.66
CA SER A 206 -7.98 -11.30 9.00
C SER A 206 -7.29 -12.13 10.09
N THR A 207 -7.28 -13.45 9.95
CA THR A 207 -6.62 -14.35 10.90
C THR A 207 -5.10 -14.16 10.85
N ILE A 208 -4.51 -14.07 9.66
CA ILE A 208 -3.06 -13.81 9.49
C ILE A 208 -2.69 -12.44 10.08
N ALA A 209 -3.48 -11.40 9.78
CA ALA A 209 -3.26 -10.05 10.25
C ALA A 209 -3.30 -9.97 11.80
N TYR A 210 -4.24 -10.70 12.40
CA TYR A 210 -4.41 -10.75 13.85
C TYR A 210 -3.37 -11.63 14.56
N ALA A 211 -3.10 -12.84 14.04
CA ALA A 211 -2.35 -13.86 14.76
C ALA A 211 -0.85 -13.91 14.39
N ILE A 212 -0.46 -13.48 13.19
CA ILE A 212 0.91 -13.62 12.67
C ILE A 212 1.59 -12.27 12.52
N THR A 213 0.98 -11.34 11.77
CA THR A 213 1.62 -10.05 11.47
C THR A 213 0.59 -8.99 11.11
N LYS A 214 0.54 -7.87 11.84
CA LYS A 214 -0.32 -6.73 11.47
C LYS A 214 0.11 -6.08 10.14
N TYR A 215 1.37 -6.28 9.74
CA TYR A 215 1.92 -5.75 8.51
C TYR A 215 1.93 -6.81 7.41
N GLY A 216 1.36 -6.47 6.25
CA GLY A 216 1.28 -7.37 5.09
C GLY A 216 2.47 -7.26 4.15
N HIS A 217 3.23 -6.17 4.24
CA HIS A 217 4.36 -5.88 3.36
C HIS A 217 5.44 -5.08 4.08
N ALA A 218 6.68 -5.23 3.63
CA ALA A 218 7.82 -4.42 4.06
C ALA A 218 8.61 -3.99 2.83
N SER A 219 9.06 -2.74 2.83
CA SER A 219 9.84 -2.13 1.75
C SER A 219 10.92 -1.22 2.31
N LYS A 220 11.93 -0.90 1.48
CA LYS A 220 12.96 0.07 1.82
C LYS A 220 12.51 1.46 1.41
N GLY A 221 12.49 2.41 2.34
CA GLY A 221 12.30 3.82 2.00
C GLY A 221 13.59 4.39 1.43
N ILE A 222 13.51 4.97 0.23
CA ILE A 222 14.64 5.60 -0.46
C ILE A 222 14.26 7.00 -0.93
N ARG A 223 15.28 7.84 -1.13
CA ARG A 223 15.13 9.19 -1.69
C ARG A 223 15.96 9.27 -2.95
N VAL A 224 15.30 9.58 -4.06
CA VAL A 224 15.91 9.68 -5.39
C VAL A 224 15.82 11.13 -5.87
N GLY A 225 16.86 11.63 -6.53
CA GLY A 225 16.90 13.01 -7.07
C GLY A 225 17.94 13.91 -6.41
N GLU A 226 18.12 15.11 -6.99
CA GLU A 226 19.03 16.14 -6.49
C GLU A 226 18.37 17.02 -5.42
N VAL A 227 19.17 17.77 -4.67
CA VAL A 227 18.68 18.69 -3.63
C VAL A 227 17.73 19.71 -4.26
N GLY A 228 16.44 19.64 -3.89
CA GLY A 228 15.38 20.52 -4.40
C GLY A 228 14.39 19.85 -5.36
N ASP A 229 14.71 18.67 -5.89
CA ASP A 229 13.83 17.82 -6.71
C ASP A 229 13.92 16.36 -6.25
N THR A 230 13.71 16.15 -4.95
CA THR A 230 13.79 14.82 -4.35
C THR A 230 12.44 14.14 -4.34
N GLU A 231 12.36 12.93 -4.88
CA GLU A 231 11.19 12.07 -4.83
C GLU A 231 11.35 11.00 -3.74
N ASN A 232 10.32 10.87 -2.89
CA ASN A 232 10.20 9.79 -1.93
C ASN A 232 9.77 8.51 -2.67
N LYS A 233 10.52 7.42 -2.52
CA LYS A 233 10.20 6.12 -3.11
C LYS A 233 10.29 5.00 -2.09
N VAL A 234 9.70 3.87 -2.45
CA VAL A 234 9.90 2.59 -1.76
C VAL A 234 10.43 1.55 -2.72
N SER A 235 11.41 0.76 -2.28
CA SER A 235 11.95 -0.38 -3.01
C SER A 235 11.46 -1.70 -2.41
N HIS A 236 10.94 -2.59 -3.25
CA HIS A 236 10.40 -3.89 -2.85
C HIS A 236 10.40 -4.88 -4.03
N ILE A 237 9.96 -6.13 -3.81
CA ILE A 237 10.04 -7.23 -4.79
C ILE A 237 8.67 -7.78 -5.24
N ASN A 238 7.62 -6.97 -5.41
CA ASN A 238 6.25 -7.46 -5.64
C ASN A 238 5.68 -7.13 -7.04
N PRO A 239 5.54 -8.10 -7.98
CA PRO A 239 6.03 -9.48 -7.96
C PRO A 239 7.51 -9.60 -8.32
N GLY A 240 8.18 -8.52 -8.70
CA GLY A 240 9.63 -8.46 -8.92
C GLY A 240 10.20 -7.16 -8.36
N TYR A 241 11.51 -6.97 -8.47
CA TYR A 241 12.15 -5.73 -7.97
C TYR A 241 11.57 -4.48 -8.64
N LEU A 242 10.98 -3.60 -7.84
CA LEU A 242 10.34 -2.36 -8.26
C LEU A 242 10.69 -1.23 -7.27
N GLN A 243 10.65 -0.01 -7.81
CA GLN A 243 10.73 1.22 -7.03
C GLN A 243 9.49 2.04 -7.34
N ASP A 244 8.60 2.14 -6.37
CA ASP A 244 7.35 2.87 -6.51
C ASP A 244 7.44 4.22 -5.79
N LYS A 245 6.72 5.22 -6.32
CA LYS A 245 6.54 6.50 -5.63
C LYS A 245 5.86 6.26 -4.28
N PHE A 246 6.42 6.84 -3.23
CA PHE A 246 5.84 6.81 -1.89
C PHE A 246 5.00 8.08 -1.67
N ALA A 247 3.72 7.99 -2.03
CA ALA A 247 2.74 9.07 -1.91
C ALA A 247 2.08 9.09 -0.53
N LEU A 248 1.29 10.14 -0.25
CA LEU A 248 0.55 10.28 1.01
C LEU A 248 -0.33 9.06 1.30
N ARG A 249 -1.02 8.53 0.28
CA ARG A 249 -1.85 7.33 0.43
C ARG A 249 -1.05 6.16 1.02
N ASN A 250 0.20 5.98 0.59
CA ASN A 250 1.08 4.93 1.10
C ASN A 250 1.44 5.22 2.56
N PHE A 251 1.84 6.46 2.86
CA PHE A 251 2.16 6.88 4.21
C PHE A 251 1.02 6.64 5.21
N LEU A 252 -0.22 6.97 4.85
CA LEU A 252 -1.38 6.84 5.76
C LEU A 252 -1.69 5.40 6.18
N TYR A 253 -1.31 4.39 5.38
CA TYR A 253 -1.44 2.99 5.77
C TYR A 253 -0.14 2.33 6.25
N SER A 254 0.98 3.03 6.25
CA SER A 254 2.28 2.43 6.59
C SER A 254 2.84 3.02 7.88
N ASP A 255 3.57 2.20 8.62
CA ASP A 255 4.47 2.69 9.67
C ASP A 255 5.89 2.80 9.07
N VAL A 256 6.50 3.99 9.15
CA VAL A 256 7.87 4.24 8.67
C VAL A 256 8.82 4.27 9.86
N TYR A 257 9.95 3.57 9.77
CA TYR A 257 10.98 3.54 10.80
C TYR A 257 12.34 3.92 10.22
N GLN A 258 13.04 4.85 10.85
CA GLN A 258 14.41 5.22 10.50
C GLN A 258 15.39 4.38 11.31
N ILE A 259 16.39 3.78 10.65
CA ILE A 259 17.50 3.11 11.33
C ILE A 259 18.43 4.15 12.00
N LYS A 260 18.76 3.95 13.28
CA LYS A 260 19.70 4.76 14.06
C LYS A 260 20.98 3.98 14.34
N LEU A 261 22.10 4.40 13.73
CA LEU A 261 23.37 3.68 13.80
C LEU A 261 24.06 3.85 15.16
N GLU A 262 23.86 4.99 15.83
CA GLU A 262 24.49 5.30 17.13
C GLU A 262 24.28 4.20 18.19
N ASN A 263 23.09 3.59 18.21
CA ASN A 263 22.74 2.52 19.15
C ASN A 263 23.39 1.16 18.82
N LEU A 264 24.00 1.05 17.63
CA LEU A 264 24.66 -0.15 17.14
C LEU A 264 26.19 -0.07 17.23
N ILE A 265 26.73 1.05 17.73
CA ILE A 265 28.17 1.28 17.85
C ILE A 265 28.50 1.36 19.33
N ALA A 266 29.29 0.40 19.83
CA ALA A 266 29.66 0.38 21.24
C ALA A 266 30.57 1.58 21.59
N PRO A 267 30.55 2.09 22.83
CA PRO A 267 31.24 3.34 23.19
C PRO A 267 32.73 3.38 22.84
N GLN A 268 33.42 2.24 22.95
CA GLN A 268 34.85 2.15 22.58
C GLN A 268 35.07 2.35 21.07
N GLN A 269 34.18 1.81 20.25
CA GLN A 269 34.19 2.02 18.80
C GLN A 269 33.81 3.47 18.45
N GLN A 270 32.90 4.10 19.19
CA GLN A 270 32.58 5.52 19.01
C GLN A 270 33.82 6.41 19.23
N GLU A 271 34.57 6.17 20.31
CA GLU A 271 35.81 6.90 20.60
C GLU A 271 36.89 6.65 19.52
N LEU A 272 37.00 5.42 19.02
CA LEU A 272 37.90 5.10 17.90
C LEU A 272 37.52 5.91 16.64
N LEU A 273 36.24 5.87 16.26
CA LEU A 273 35.73 6.60 15.10
C LEU A 273 35.92 8.10 15.27
N LYS A 274 35.63 8.65 16.46
CA LYS A 274 35.84 10.06 16.79
C LYS A 274 37.31 10.48 16.67
N THR A 275 38.23 9.64 17.15
CA THR A 275 39.67 9.91 17.08
C THR A 275 40.18 10.05 15.66
N HIS A 276 39.66 9.25 14.72
CA HIS A 276 40.19 9.15 13.36
C HIS A 276 39.37 9.87 12.28
N PHE A 277 38.08 10.11 12.54
CA PHE A 277 37.16 10.82 11.65
C PHE A 277 36.69 12.18 12.21
N GLY A 278 37.06 12.54 13.43
CA GLY A 278 36.76 13.83 14.07
C GLY A 278 35.43 13.85 14.82
N ASP A 279 35.06 15.02 15.37
CA ASP A 279 33.83 15.17 16.17
C ASP A 279 32.54 14.87 15.38
N ASN A 280 32.57 15.01 14.05
CA ASN A 280 31.45 14.72 13.15
C ASN A 280 31.44 13.27 12.64
N TRP A 281 32.13 12.34 13.31
CA TRP A 281 32.23 10.94 12.88
C TRP A 281 30.85 10.28 12.69
N GLN A 282 29.84 10.66 13.49
CA GLN A 282 28.50 10.09 13.39
C GLN A 282 27.84 10.43 12.05
N GLU A 283 27.83 11.71 11.67
CA GLU A 283 27.30 12.16 10.37
C GLU A 283 28.06 11.50 9.21
N TYR A 284 29.37 11.32 9.36
CA TYR A 284 30.21 10.63 8.38
C TYR A 284 29.79 9.16 8.17
N VAL A 285 29.63 8.42 9.26
CA VAL A 285 29.21 7.00 9.24
C VAL A 285 27.79 6.87 8.71
N GLU A 286 26.87 7.74 9.12
CA GLU A 286 25.50 7.77 8.61
C GLU A 286 25.46 8.08 7.10
N LYS A 287 26.22 9.08 6.64
CA LYS A 287 26.33 9.41 5.22
C LYS A 287 26.84 8.22 4.39
N LYS A 288 27.83 7.49 4.89
CA LYS A 288 28.34 6.27 4.25
C LYS A 288 27.30 5.16 4.20
N PHE A 289 26.64 4.88 5.33
CA PHE A 289 25.56 3.90 5.39
C PHE A 289 24.47 4.22 4.35
N HIS A 290 24.05 5.49 4.27
CA HIS A 290 23.06 5.94 3.31
C HIS A 290 23.53 5.81 1.86
N GLN A 291 24.81 6.05 1.58
CA GLN A 291 25.37 5.90 0.24
C GLN A 291 25.35 4.42 -0.18
N ILE A 292 25.79 3.51 0.69
CA ILE A 292 25.80 2.07 0.44
C ILE A 292 24.38 1.54 0.20
N ASP A 293 23.45 1.94 1.07
CA ASP A 293 22.03 1.58 0.98
C ASP A 293 21.42 2.07 -0.34
N ARG A 294 21.73 3.32 -0.74
CA ARG A 294 21.31 3.86 -2.03
C ARG A 294 21.92 3.08 -3.20
N ASP A 295 23.22 2.80 -3.18
CA ASP A 295 23.89 2.10 -4.28
C ASP A 295 23.27 0.73 -4.52
N MET A 296 22.95 0.00 -3.46
CA MET A 296 22.27 -1.30 -3.56
C MET A 296 20.86 -1.20 -4.16
N HIS A 297 20.10 -0.14 -3.86
CA HIS A 297 18.73 -0.01 -4.36
C HIS A 297 18.66 0.69 -5.74
N ASP A 298 19.55 1.62 -6.04
CA ASP A 298 19.53 2.42 -7.28
C ASP A 298 20.47 1.85 -8.34
N THR A 299 21.73 1.61 -7.99
CA THR A 299 22.77 1.14 -8.93
C THR A 299 22.60 -0.35 -9.23
N GLU A 300 22.21 -1.14 -8.23
CA GLU A 300 22.07 -2.60 -8.34
C GLU A 300 20.66 -3.09 -8.67
N LYS A 301 19.75 -2.18 -9.05
CA LYS A 301 18.38 -2.50 -9.49
C LYS A 301 18.34 -3.63 -10.51
N THR A 302 19.22 -3.58 -11.51
CA THR A 302 19.24 -4.59 -12.58
C THR A 302 19.69 -5.97 -12.08
N LYS A 303 20.47 -5.98 -11.00
CA LYS A 303 20.96 -7.20 -10.37
C LYS A 303 19.90 -7.89 -9.52
N HIS A 304 18.78 -7.23 -9.18
CA HIS A 304 17.69 -7.82 -8.40
C HIS A 304 16.49 -8.29 -9.25
N PHE A 305 16.53 -8.18 -10.58
CA PHE A 305 15.38 -8.52 -11.44
C PHE A 305 14.94 -9.99 -11.40
N HIS A 306 15.83 -10.91 -11.00
CA HIS A 306 15.48 -12.32 -10.84
C HIS A 306 14.79 -12.60 -9.48
N VAL A 307 14.73 -11.63 -8.56
CA VAL A 307 14.10 -11.79 -7.25
C VAL A 307 12.63 -11.45 -7.34
N SER A 308 11.78 -12.32 -6.80
CA SER A 308 10.33 -12.20 -6.84
C SER A 308 9.72 -12.46 -5.47
N ALA A 309 8.64 -11.74 -5.16
CA ALA A 309 7.88 -11.96 -3.94
C ALA A 309 7.23 -13.35 -3.95
N GLU A 310 7.41 -14.10 -2.87
CA GLU A 310 6.67 -15.32 -2.62
C GLU A 310 5.31 -14.99 -1.97
N GLY A 311 4.23 -15.14 -2.73
CA GLY A 311 2.85 -14.95 -2.26
C GLY A 311 2.11 -16.24 -1.87
N GLY A 312 2.80 -17.37 -1.76
CA GLY A 312 2.17 -18.68 -1.55
C GLY A 312 1.64 -18.89 -0.12
N THR A 313 0.45 -19.48 0.01
CA THR A 313 -0.17 -19.86 1.30
C THR A 313 0.70 -20.81 2.13
N TYR A 314 1.50 -21.64 1.47
CA TYR A 314 2.44 -22.57 2.12
C TYR A 314 3.47 -21.83 2.99
N ARG A 315 4.02 -20.72 2.51
CA ARG A 315 5.02 -19.94 3.25
C ARG A 315 4.42 -19.33 4.53
N PHE A 316 3.19 -18.83 4.44
CA PHE A 316 2.46 -18.35 5.61
C PHE A 316 2.12 -19.47 6.60
N ALA A 317 1.83 -20.69 6.12
CA ALA A 317 1.65 -21.85 6.99
C ALA A 317 2.94 -22.26 7.72
N GLN A 318 4.10 -22.21 7.04
CA GLN A 318 5.40 -22.43 7.68
C GLN A 318 5.67 -21.40 8.77
N ILE A 319 5.41 -20.11 8.48
CA ILE A 319 5.55 -19.03 9.47
C ILE A 319 4.61 -19.26 10.66
N GLY A 320 3.34 -19.57 10.41
CA GLY A 320 2.35 -19.82 11.46
C GLY A 320 2.66 -21.05 12.32
N THR A 321 3.44 -21.99 11.81
CA THR A 321 3.87 -23.20 12.52
C THR A 321 5.31 -23.13 13.05
N SER A 322 5.98 -21.98 12.92
CA SER A 322 7.40 -21.81 13.26
C SER A 322 7.74 -22.25 14.69
N LEU A 323 6.86 -21.98 15.66
CA LEU A 323 7.04 -22.35 17.07
C LEU A 323 7.16 -23.88 17.24
N LEU A 324 6.43 -24.65 16.44
CA LEU A 324 6.50 -26.11 16.43
C LEU A 324 7.78 -26.62 15.76
N GLN A 325 8.44 -25.77 14.95
CA GLN A 325 9.66 -26.06 14.20
C GLN A 325 10.91 -25.40 14.83
N GLY A 326 10.87 -25.16 16.14
CA GLY A 326 12.00 -24.60 16.90
C GLY A 326 12.10 -23.08 16.89
N GLY A 327 11.07 -22.37 16.40
CA GLY A 327 10.97 -20.91 16.39
C GLY A 327 11.65 -20.24 15.19
N HIS A 328 11.72 -18.90 15.25
CA HIS A 328 12.30 -18.04 14.20
C HIS A 328 13.82 -17.88 14.32
N GLN A 329 14.43 -18.39 15.38
CA GLN A 329 15.87 -18.34 15.61
C GLN A 329 16.43 -19.74 15.80
N ASN A 330 17.61 -19.98 15.23
CA ASN A 330 18.40 -21.16 15.51
C ASN A 330 19.19 -20.93 16.81
N LYS A 331 19.13 -21.86 17.78
CA LYS A 331 19.83 -21.69 19.06
C LYS A 331 21.32 -22.01 19.02
N LEU A 332 21.74 -22.82 18.05
CA LEU A 332 23.08 -23.45 18.03
C LEU A 332 23.85 -23.19 16.74
N ILE A 333 23.16 -22.96 15.63
CA ILE A 333 23.74 -22.89 14.28
C ILE A 333 23.33 -21.57 13.67
N ARG A 334 24.28 -20.85 13.06
CA ARG A 334 23.98 -19.63 12.32
C ARG A 334 23.14 -19.98 11.09
N ASP A 335 22.07 -19.24 10.85
CA ASP A 335 21.24 -19.37 9.64
C ASP A 335 21.98 -18.79 8.42
N HIS A 336 22.76 -17.73 8.64
CA HIS A 336 23.52 -17.05 7.61
C HIS A 336 24.86 -16.53 8.13
N ILE A 337 25.73 -16.15 7.19
CA ILE A 337 26.98 -15.44 7.44
C ILE A 337 26.84 -14.07 6.77
N ASP A 338 27.06 -12.99 7.52
CA ASP A 338 26.82 -11.62 7.03
C ASP A 338 27.62 -11.27 5.78
N SER A 339 28.87 -11.75 5.66
CA SER A 339 29.68 -11.57 4.44
C SER A 339 29.06 -12.22 3.22
N ASP A 340 28.49 -13.42 3.38
CA ASP A 340 27.87 -14.15 2.28
C ASP A 340 26.60 -13.45 1.83
N VAL A 341 25.81 -12.91 2.78
CA VAL A 341 24.64 -12.09 2.47
C VAL A 341 25.04 -10.81 1.75
N ARG A 342 26.08 -10.10 2.21
CA ARG A 342 26.64 -8.93 1.52
C ARG A 342 27.04 -9.27 0.10
N ASP A 343 27.84 -10.31 -0.09
CA ASP A 343 28.36 -10.70 -1.40
C ASP A 343 27.25 -11.12 -2.34
N LYS A 344 26.23 -11.79 -1.79
CA LYS A 344 25.00 -12.16 -2.48
C LYS A 344 24.21 -10.93 -2.93
N MET A 345 24.06 -9.90 -2.08
CA MET A 345 23.23 -8.73 -2.40
C MET A 345 23.97 -7.68 -3.25
N MET A 346 25.28 -7.54 -3.08
CA MET A 346 26.12 -6.57 -3.80
C MET A 346 26.84 -7.17 -5.01
N SER A 347 26.58 -8.44 -5.31
CA SER A 347 27.18 -9.16 -6.44
C SER A 347 28.72 -9.17 -6.40
N LYS A 348 29.27 -9.27 -5.18
CA LYS A 348 30.69 -9.56 -4.95
C LYS A 348 30.97 -11.07 -4.90
N GLY A 349 29.93 -11.91 -5.03
CA GLY A 349 30.01 -13.37 -5.17
C GLY A 349 29.07 -13.93 -6.25
N ASP A 350 29.11 -15.25 -6.42
CA ASP A 350 28.48 -16.05 -7.49
C ASP A 350 26.92 -16.06 -7.50
N TRP A 351 26.25 -14.91 -7.59
CA TRP A 351 25.02 -14.88 -8.41
C TRP A 351 25.45 -14.98 -9.86
N ASP A 352 25.99 -16.15 -10.23
CA ASP A 352 26.53 -16.42 -11.54
C ASP A 352 25.53 -15.97 -12.60
N ASP A 353 26.03 -15.18 -13.55
CA ASP A 353 25.33 -14.73 -14.75
C ASP A 353 24.67 -15.88 -15.53
N TYR A 354 25.05 -17.13 -15.25
CA TYR A 354 24.52 -18.36 -15.82
C TYR A 354 23.16 -18.83 -15.28
N ASN A 355 22.69 -18.37 -14.11
CA ASN A 355 21.43 -18.86 -13.49
C ASN A 355 20.34 -17.80 -13.31
N ARG A 356 20.50 -16.62 -13.94
CA ARG A 356 19.48 -15.55 -13.97
C ARG A 356 18.14 -15.97 -14.61
N SER A 357 18.07 -17.14 -15.23
CA SER A 357 16.84 -17.76 -15.72
C SER A 357 15.94 -18.31 -14.61
N ASN A 358 16.47 -18.55 -13.41
CA ASN A 358 15.71 -19.07 -12.28
C ASN A 358 15.29 -17.93 -11.33
N VAL A 359 13.99 -17.65 -11.29
CA VAL A 359 13.40 -16.65 -10.39
C VAL A 359 13.56 -17.11 -8.94
N THR A 360 14.30 -16.35 -8.14
CA THR A 360 14.42 -16.60 -6.70
C THR A 360 13.21 -16.00 -5.99
N LYS A 361 12.42 -16.86 -5.34
CA LYS A 361 11.25 -16.44 -4.57
C LYS A 361 11.61 -16.27 -3.10
N MET A 362 11.23 -15.14 -2.52
CA MET A 362 11.43 -14.85 -1.09
C MET A 362 10.39 -13.88 -0.57
N LEU A 363 10.27 -13.75 0.75
CA LEU A 363 9.39 -12.73 1.34
C LEU A 363 9.96 -11.32 1.08
N CYS A 364 9.09 -10.32 0.95
CA CYS A 364 9.56 -8.94 0.83
C CYS A 364 10.39 -8.52 2.07
N SER A 365 9.94 -8.89 3.27
CA SER A 365 10.68 -8.65 4.52
C SER A 365 11.98 -9.45 4.64
N GLU A 366 12.07 -10.64 4.04
CA GLU A 366 13.31 -11.40 3.93
C GLU A 366 14.31 -10.65 3.06
N PHE A 367 13.87 -10.18 1.88
CA PHE A 367 14.67 -9.34 0.99
C PHE A 367 15.18 -8.08 1.69
N ILE A 368 14.29 -7.32 2.36
CA ILE A 368 14.67 -6.12 3.10
C ILE A 368 15.62 -6.46 4.27
N GLY A 369 15.41 -7.57 4.97
CA GLY A 369 16.35 -8.00 6.01
C GLY A 369 17.75 -8.29 5.44
N MET A 370 17.82 -8.94 4.28
CA MET A 370 19.09 -9.21 3.59
C MET A 370 19.77 -7.92 3.10
N THR A 371 19.03 -6.94 2.58
CA THR A 371 19.62 -5.64 2.18
C THR A 371 20.19 -4.92 3.40
N ILE A 372 19.50 -4.95 4.54
CA ILE A 372 20.00 -4.36 5.79
C ILE A 372 21.32 -5.05 6.20
N ILE A 373 21.34 -6.38 6.29
CA ILE A 373 22.56 -7.14 6.64
C ILE A 373 23.73 -6.75 5.71
N ALA A 374 23.48 -6.75 4.40
CA ALA A 374 24.49 -6.40 3.40
C ALA A 374 25.03 -4.99 3.58
N THR A 375 24.16 -4.01 3.87
CA THR A 375 24.55 -2.61 4.09
C THR A 375 25.46 -2.47 5.30
N PHE A 376 25.10 -3.09 6.43
CA PHE A 376 25.89 -3.04 7.66
C PHE A 376 27.25 -3.71 7.49
N GLN A 377 27.29 -4.85 6.80
CA GLN A 377 28.55 -5.55 6.57
C GLN A 377 29.48 -4.73 5.66
N GLU A 378 28.97 -4.20 4.55
CA GLU A 378 29.75 -3.33 3.66
C GLU A 378 30.24 -2.06 4.36
N LEU A 379 29.40 -1.45 5.21
CA LEU A 379 29.79 -0.29 6.02
C LEU A 379 30.98 -0.62 6.92
N ASN A 380 30.94 -1.77 7.61
CA ASN A 380 32.05 -2.21 8.44
C ASN A 380 33.34 -2.39 7.64
N ASP A 381 33.26 -2.95 6.44
CA ASP A 381 34.43 -3.21 5.61
C ASP A 381 35.05 -1.90 5.09
N GLN A 382 34.22 -0.96 4.61
CA GLN A 382 34.70 0.36 4.19
C GLN A 382 35.32 1.15 5.34
N LEU A 383 34.69 1.18 6.52
CA LEU A 383 35.24 1.90 7.69
C LEU A 383 36.56 1.29 8.16
N LYS A 384 36.68 -0.04 8.16
CA LYS A 384 37.96 -0.70 8.49
C LYS A 384 39.05 -0.34 7.51
N GLN A 385 38.77 -0.42 6.22
CA GLN A 385 39.74 -0.07 5.19
C GLN A 385 40.27 1.35 5.40
N GLU A 386 39.38 2.32 5.65
CA GLU A 386 39.78 3.71 5.89
C GLU A 386 40.56 3.90 7.19
N LEU A 387 40.23 3.18 8.25
CA LEU A 387 41.02 3.18 9.49
C LEU A 387 42.42 2.58 9.26
N GLN A 388 42.54 1.53 8.45
CA GLN A 388 43.84 0.94 8.07
C GLN A 388 44.67 1.94 7.25
N GLU A 389 44.05 2.62 6.29
CA GLU A 389 44.70 3.69 5.50
C GLU A 389 45.16 4.87 6.36
N LYS A 390 44.50 5.09 7.51
CA LYS A 390 44.90 6.06 8.54
C LYS A 390 45.93 5.53 9.54
N GLY A 391 46.43 4.30 9.36
CA GLY A 391 47.49 3.70 10.18
C GLY A 391 47.01 3.05 11.49
N VAL A 392 45.73 2.69 11.60
CA VAL A 392 45.21 1.97 12.77
C VAL A 392 45.43 0.47 12.62
N GLU A 393 46.19 -0.14 13.55
CA GLU A 393 46.54 -1.57 13.49
C GLU A 393 45.51 -2.48 14.19
N ASP A 394 44.97 -2.05 15.35
CA ASP A 394 44.07 -2.86 16.20
C ASP A 394 42.57 -2.57 15.98
N ILE A 395 42.10 -2.71 14.74
CA ILE A 395 40.69 -2.40 14.42
C ILE A 395 39.77 -3.56 14.83
N PRO A 396 38.70 -3.31 15.61
CA PRO A 396 37.72 -4.33 15.96
C PRO A 396 37.10 -5.02 14.73
N LYS A 397 36.80 -6.32 14.84
CA LYS A 397 36.14 -7.07 13.76
C LYS A 397 34.76 -6.49 13.42
N VAL A 398 34.08 -5.86 14.38
CA VAL A 398 32.78 -5.21 14.17
C VAL A 398 32.85 -3.81 14.77
N LEU A 399 32.68 -2.80 13.92
CA LEU A 399 32.58 -1.38 14.30
C LEU A 399 31.12 -1.00 14.54
N VAL A 400 30.23 -1.43 13.63
CA VAL A 400 28.79 -1.20 13.70
C VAL A 400 28.08 -2.56 13.73
N GLN A 401 27.35 -2.85 14.79
CA GLN A 401 26.65 -4.13 14.93
C GLN A 401 25.50 -4.24 13.92
N ASN A 402 25.35 -5.41 13.32
CA ASN A 402 24.17 -5.72 12.51
C ASN A 402 22.95 -5.88 13.44
N PRO A 403 21.82 -5.19 13.17
CA PRO A 403 20.65 -5.33 14.02
C PRO A 403 19.92 -6.66 13.82
N ILE A 404 20.17 -7.37 12.73
CA ILE A 404 19.62 -8.71 12.46
C ILE A 404 20.67 -9.75 12.84
N SER A 405 20.29 -10.73 13.66
CA SER A 405 21.20 -11.76 14.14
C SER A 405 21.49 -12.81 13.06
N GLU A 406 22.74 -13.25 12.96
CA GLU A 406 23.16 -14.43 12.17
C GLU A 406 22.36 -15.71 12.49
N TYR A 407 21.67 -15.76 13.64
CA TYR A 407 20.84 -16.89 14.07
C TYR A 407 19.36 -16.77 13.64
N GLU A 408 18.96 -15.64 13.08
CA GLU A 408 17.60 -15.41 12.60
C GLU A 408 17.34 -16.19 11.30
N LYS A 409 16.25 -16.96 11.27
CA LYS A 409 15.83 -17.73 10.09
C LYS A 409 15.24 -16.77 9.05
N MET A 410 16.07 -16.32 8.11
CA MET A 410 15.69 -15.27 7.15
C MET A 410 14.46 -15.66 6.32
N HIS A 411 14.35 -16.93 5.96
CA HIS A 411 13.22 -17.47 5.23
C HIS A 411 11.88 -17.39 5.99
N LEU A 412 11.88 -17.22 7.31
CA LEU A 412 10.69 -17.02 8.15
C LEU A 412 10.51 -15.56 8.60
N MET A 413 11.30 -14.63 8.06
CA MET A 413 11.29 -13.22 8.45
C MET A 413 10.01 -12.54 7.95
N THR A 414 9.00 -12.43 8.81
CA THR A 414 7.82 -11.60 8.54
C THR A 414 8.15 -10.11 8.71
N PRO A 415 7.32 -9.20 8.16
CA PRO A 415 7.45 -7.77 8.42
C PRO A 415 7.48 -7.42 9.93
N VAL A 416 6.58 -8.01 10.74
CA VAL A 416 6.61 -7.81 12.20
C VAL A 416 7.91 -8.35 12.80
N ARG A 417 8.38 -9.53 12.41
CA ARG A 417 9.61 -10.08 12.99
C ARG A 417 10.84 -9.24 12.63
N LEU A 418 10.90 -8.73 11.40
CA LEU A 418 11.92 -7.77 10.98
C LEU A 418 11.91 -6.53 11.87
N LEU A 419 10.74 -5.91 12.05
CA LEU A 419 10.62 -4.76 12.96
C LEU A 419 11.07 -5.11 14.39
N THR A 420 10.64 -6.26 14.92
CA THR A 420 11.03 -6.72 16.25
C THR A 420 12.55 -6.86 16.37
N ALA A 421 13.24 -7.46 15.39
CA ALA A 421 14.70 -7.61 15.40
C ALA A 421 15.40 -6.24 15.46
N LEU A 422 14.91 -5.26 14.69
CA LEU A 422 15.43 -3.88 14.72
C LEU A 422 15.15 -3.21 16.09
N GLN A 423 13.96 -3.39 16.64
CA GLN A 423 13.56 -2.79 17.92
C GLN A 423 14.30 -3.38 19.12
N GLU A 424 14.53 -4.70 19.15
CA GLU A 424 15.30 -5.40 20.20
C GLU A 424 16.73 -4.84 20.35
N LYS A 425 17.26 -4.23 19.28
CA LYS A 425 18.57 -3.57 19.26
C LYS A 425 18.51 -2.07 19.46
N GLY A 426 17.32 -1.50 19.69
CA GLY A 426 17.12 -0.05 19.74
C GLY A 426 17.55 0.65 18.45
N SER A 427 17.61 -0.06 17.32
CA SER A 427 18.22 0.45 16.10
C SER A 427 17.25 1.19 15.21
N VAL A 428 16.00 1.40 15.65
CA VAL A 428 14.97 2.08 14.87
C VAL A 428 14.16 3.05 15.72
N VAL A 429 13.80 4.18 15.13
CA VAL A 429 12.80 5.11 15.65
C VAL A 429 11.66 5.22 14.65
N LYS A 430 10.43 5.30 15.14
CA LYS A 430 9.28 5.56 14.28
C LYS A 430 9.35 7.00 13.75
N VAL A 431 9.09 7.17 12.46
CA VAL A 431 9.01 8.49 11.83
C VAL A 431 7.59 9.01 12.03
N ASP A 432 7.48 10.20 12.61
CA ASP A 432 6.19 10.83 12.86
C ASP A 432 5.54 11.33 11.56
N ALA A 433 4.21 11.44 11.59
CA ALA A 433 3.46 12.07 10.53
C ALA A 433 3.81 13.56 10.45
N PRO A 434 3.96 14.14 9.25
CA PRO A 434 4.09 15.59 9.12
C PRO A 434 2.87 16.29 9.75
N ASP A 435 3.12 17.28 10.61
CA ASP A 435 2.08 18.01 11.34
C ASP A 435 0.97 18.54 10.42
N ASN A 436 1.39 19.05 9.26
CA ASN A 436 0.53 19.62 8.23
C ASN A 436 -0.41 18.60 7.55
N VAL A 437 -0.08 17.30 7.59
CA VAL A 437 -0.99 16.23 7.16
C VAL A 437 -1.89 15.79 8.31
N SER A 438 -1.32 15.64 9.51
CA SER A 438 -2.04 15.23 10.72
C SER A 438 -3.13 16.22 11.16
N LYS A 439 -3.04 17.47 10.68
CA LYS A 439 -4.08 18.50 10.82
C LYS A 439 -5.40 18.12 10.12
N PHE A 440 -5.34 17.38 9.01
CA PHE A 440 -6.51 17.10 8.19
C PHE A 440 -6.97 15.64 8.24
N VAL A 441 -6.04 14.71 8.48
CA VAL A 441 -6.31 13.27 8.43
C VAL A 441 -6.06 12.65 9.79
N SER A 442 -7.04 11.92 10.33
CA SER A 442 -6.86 11.18 11.57
C SER A 442 -6.07 9.90 11.29
N ASN A 443 -5.04 9.67 12.11
CA ASN A 443 -4.25 8.43 12.09
C ASN A 443 -4.91 7.30 12.90
N GLU A 444 -5.98 7.60 13.63
CA GLU A 444 -6.77 6.58 14.31
C GLU A 444 -7.65 5.85 13.30
N THR A 445 -7.51 4.53 13.24
CA THR A 445 -8.62 3.69 12.76
C THR A 445 -9.75 3.90 13.76
N SER A 446 -10.73 4.74 13.40
CA SER A 446 -11.89 5.07 14.23
C SER A 446 -12.29 3.88 15.10
N LYS A 447 -12.29 4.10 16.42
CA LYS A 447 -12.46 3.10 17.49
C LYS A 447 -13.25 1.87 17.03
N THR A 448 -12.56 0.86 16.53
CA THR A 448 -13.11 -0.47 16.27
C THR A 448 -13.18 -1.22 17.60
N THR A 449 -13.88 -0.63 18.58
CA THR A 449 -14.32 -1.32 19.80
C THR A 449 -15.10 -2.59 19.45
N ASN A 450 -15.73 -2.63 18.27
CA ASN A 450 -16.52 -3.76 17.79
C ASN A 450 -15.71 -5.00 17.35
N PHE A 451 -14.43 -4.91 16.95
CA PHE A 451 -13.73 -6.10 16.45
C PHE A 451 -13.25 -7.02 17.57
N ARG A 452 -12.76 -6.44 18.67
CA ARG A 452 -12.44 -7.19 19.90
C ARG A 452 -13.69 -7.85 20.47
N GLU A 453 -14.83 -7.17 20.41
CA GLU A 453 -16.14 -7.71 20.81
C GLU A 453 -16.64 -8.82 19.86
N GLN A 454 -16.55 -8.63 18.53
CA GLN A 454 -16.92 -9.65 17.53
C GLN A 454 -16.07 -10.92 17.65
N ILE A 455 -14.75 -10.81 17.88
CA ILE A 455 -13.89 -11.98 18.11
C ILE A 455 -14.14 -12.59 19.50
N SER A 456 -14.42 -11.79 20.53
CA SER A 456 -14.78 -12.33 21.84
C SER A 456 -16.06 -13.17 21.78
N GLY A 457 -17.06 -12.74 20.99
CA GLY A 457 -18.29 -13.49 20.73
C GLY A 457 -18.07 -14.82 19.99
N LEU A 458 -17.05 -14.89 19.12
CA LEU A 458 -16.64 -16.14 18.46
C LEU A 458 -15.86 -17.08 19.39
N ARG A 459 -15.17 -16.56 20.41
CA ARG A 459 -14.47 -17.38 21.42
C ARG A 459 -15.38 -17.90 22.53
N THR A 460 -16.45 -17.19 22.87
CA THR A 460 -17.43 -17.60 23.89
C THR A 460 -18.52 -18.49 23.30
N GLY A 461 -18.14 -19.58 22.63
CA GLY A 461 -19.05 -20.53 21.99
C GLY A 461 -20.29 -20.85 22.82
N SER A 462 -21.40 -20.18 22.52
CA SER A 462 -22.75 -20.58 22.90
C SER A 462 -23.29 -21.43 21.76
N LEU A 463 -22.92 -22.71 21.78
CA LEU A 463 -23.77 -23.77 21.25
C LEU A 463 -24.99 -23.87 22.17
N GLY A 464 -25.93 -22.93 22.00
CA GLY A 464 -27.23 -22.91 22.67
C GLY A 464 -28.26 -23.51 21.73
N GLN A 465 -28.81 -24.64 22.15
CA GLN A 465 -29.72 -25.52 21.43
C GLN A 465 -30.93 -24.80 20.82
N SER A 466 -31.24 -25.16 19.57
CA SER A 466 -32.59 -25.11 19.03
C SER A 466 -33.45 -26.12 19.78
N GLU A 467 -34.21 -25.68 20.79
CA GLU A 467 -35.34 -26.46 21.28
C GLU A 467 -36.57 -26.16 20.43
N GLN A 468 -36.98 -27.21 19.71
CA GLN A 468 -38.31 -27.38 19.16
C GLN A 468 -39.35 -27.30 20.28
N ASN A 469 -40.44 -26.58 20.05
CA ASN A 469 -41.72 -26.87 20.70
C ASN A 469 -42.85 -26.54 19.71
N GLU A 470 -43.20 -27.54 18.89
CA GLU A 470 -44.57 -27.75 18.40
C GLU A 470 -45.19 -28.87 19.25
N GLU A 471 -46.28 -28.59 19.97
CA GLU A 471 -47.58 -29.23 19.68
C GLU A 471 -48.71 -28.78 20.64
N THR A 472 -49.73 -28.21 19.99
CA THR A 472 -51.18 -28.50 20.08
C THR A 472 -52.03 -28.27 21.35
N SER A 473 -53.03 -27.40 21.13
CA SER A 473 -54.47 -27.61 21.33
C SER A 473 -55.06 -27.59 22.75
N SER A 474 -55.92 -26.60 23.05
CA SER A 474 -57.37 -26.82 22.96
C SER A 474 -58.20 -25.57 23.29
N LYS A 475 -59.37 -25.54 22.64
CA LYS A 475 -60.51 -24.63 22.78
C LYS A 475 -60.92 -24.36 24.24
N THR A 476 -61.33 -23.13 24.55
CA THR A 476 -62.70 -22.90 25.08
C THR A 476 -63.15 -21.44 24.88
N LEU A 477 -64.30 -21.28 24.23
CA LEU A 477 -65.18 -20.12 24.34
C LEU A 477 -65.79 -20.09 25.76
N SER A 478 -65.87 -18.93 26.40
CA SER A 478 -67.14 -18.36 26.87
C SER A 478 -66.97 -17.03 27.60
N LYS A 479 -67.75 -16.06 27.13
CA LYS A 479 -68.26 -14.83 27.78
C LYS A 479 -67.28 -13.68 28.09
#